data_AF-A0AAN6DFR6-F1
#
_entry.id   AF-A0AAN6DFR6-F1
#
_cell.length_a   1.000
_cell.length_b   1.000
_cell.length_c   1.000
_cell.angle_alpha   90.00
_cell.angle_beta   90.00
_cell.angle_gamma   90.00
#
_symmetry.space_group_name_H-M   'P 1'
#
loop_
_entity.id
_entity.type
_entity.pdbx_description
1 polymer ?
#
loop_
_entity_poly.entity_id
_entity_poly.type
_entity_poly.pdbx_seq_one_letter_code
_entity_poly.pdbx_strand_id
1 'polypeptide(L)'
;MQSFLCKSNACLTYAIQLQCGCNGIRHQSNSNTIWDTKDTERGSKYYRHMTQITVQTLLTHYSNVSDGEIKYSQKIFNISGFTCNYRKKDRLMRLRLSALVAFRPPKASATSVLVVLGLWLLLFHWFTRIDVWLHSLMCSFPGSDTDYHVLLVADPQLVDNHTYPGRPWPLLKLSQVTADDYMRRNYRSLLTHLRPEAVFFLGDLMDNGRSSSDEFYARELERFKRVFAPGTTETLTLVPGNHDIGYGDGVRLPSLQRFETFFGKPNQRIARKGHELIFLDTISLSNTQDEAIYGEARRLLEEIGREPKMQPRILFHHVPLYRDPSEQPCGKYRESRKFPVAKGHQYQTVIDPSLSLEILEKIRPDYIFSGDDHDYCEVVHRYTTGEAVEVTVKSFSLAMGIKYPAVELLSVGEAGGDAAVAYSLCYLGRPFRDIAAYVVAAVANGLWLLWSFADRRSGAKLDFPRLLRYTAVEFAAVTFMYWIIK
;
A
#
# COMPACT_ATOMS: atom_id res chain seq x y z
N MET A 1 46.93 43.19 -8.27
CA MET A 1 47.37 42.99 -6.87
C MET A 1 46.20 42.46 -6.07
N GLN A 2 46.33 41.24 -5.54
CA GLN A 2 45.45 40.69 -4.50
C GLN A 2 45.67 41.45 -3.19
N SER A 3 44.60 41.65 -2.38
CA SER A 3 44.57 41.24 -0.96
C SER A 3 43.33 41.77 -0.19
N PHE A 4 42.59 40.84 0.44
CA PHE A 4 42.06 40.84 1.83
C PHE A 4 41.19 42.02 2.37
N LEU A 5 40.27 41.90 3.35
CA LEU A 5 39.38 40.88 3.94
C LEU A 5 38.63 41.59 5.11
N CYS A 6 37.35 41.25 5.32
CA CYS A 6 36.61 41.16 6.61
C CYS A 6 36.08 42.40 7.42
N LYS A 7 34.76 42.29 7.71
CA LYS A 7 34.05 42.30 9.03
C LYS A 7 33.38 43.57 9.63
N SER A 8 32.05 43.43 9.76
CA SER A 8 31.21 43.50 10.99
C SER A 8 30.27 44.69 11.25
N ASN A 9 28.98 44.31 11.38
CA ASN A 9 27.89 44.69 12.31
C ASN A 9 27.47 46.14 12.64
N ALA A 10 26.19 46.39 12.31
CA ALA A 10 25.11 47.06 13.06
C ALA A 10 25.19 48.58 13.38
N CYS A 11 24.15 49.37 13.05
CA CYS A 11 23.01 49.68 13.94
C CYS A 11 22.00 50.68 13.31
N LEU A 12 20.80 50.75 13.94
CA LEU A 12 19.55 51.51 13.70
C LEU A 12 19.69 52.98 13.21
N THR A 13 18.70 53.64 12.59
CA THR A 13 17.38 54.05 13.17
C THR A 13 16.52 54.76 12.11
N TYR A 14 15.18 54.68 12.16
CA TYR A 14 14.28 55.64 11.49
C TYR A 14 13.13 56.09 12.41
N ALA A 15 12.92 57.40 12.45
CA ALA A 15 11.88 58.12 13.20
C ALA A 15 10.61 58.29 12.35
N ILE A 16 9.43 58.32 12.98
CA ILE A 16 8.18 58.74 12.35
C ILE A 16 7.46 59.76 13.25
N GLN A 17 7.19 60.93 12.66
CA GLN A 17 6.40 62.04 13.20
C GLN A 17 4.93 61.65 13.40
N LEU A 18 4.32 62.13 14.48
CA LEU A 18 2.88 62.12 14.71
C LEU A 18 2.32 63.53 14.50
N GLN A 19 1.26 63.62 13.69
CA GLN A 19 0.44 64.82 13.50
C GLN A 19 -0.92 64.56 14.16
N CYS A 20 -1.31 65.39 15.13
CA CYS A 20 -2.59 65.32 15.82
C CYS A 20 -3.65 66.12 15.04
N GLY A 21 -4.83 65.52 14.86
CA GLY A 21 -6.07 66.22 14.49
C GLY A 21 -7.18 65.81 15.44
N CYS A 22 -7.63 66.74 16.29
CA CYS A 22 -8.82 66.61 17.12
C CYS A 22 -10.03 67.14 16.33
N ASN A 23 -11.17 66.43 16.38
CA ASN A 23 -12.46 67.02 16.05
C ASN A 23 -13.51 66.60 17.08
N GLY A 24 -14.38 67.58 17.37
CA GLY A 24 -15.13 67.70 18.61
C GLY A 24 -16.38 66.85 18.74
N ILE A 25 -16.73 66.63 19.99
CA ILE A 25 -17.92 65.94 20.50
C ILE A 25 -19.11 66.91 20.43
N ARG A 26 -20.28 66.44 19.97
CA ARG A 26 -21.59 67.06 20.26
C ARG A 26 -22.48 66.02 20.94
N HIS A 27 -22.87 66.33 22.17
CA HIS A 27 -23.91 65.63 22.93
C HIS A 27 -25.29 66.01 22.41
N GLN A 28 -26.15 65.00 22.21
CA GLN A 28 -27.60 65.15 22.39
C GLN A 28 -28.11 63.93 23.16
N SER A 29 -28.62 64.21 24.36
CA SER A 29 -29.45 63.34 25.17
C SER A 29 -30.86 63.31 24.60
N ASN A 30 -31.48 62.13 24.54
CA ASN A 30 -32.92 62.01 24.77
C ASN A 30 -33.23 60.65 25.41
N SER A 31 -34.00 60.74 26.48
CA SER A 31 -34.50 59.68 27.34
C SER A 31 -35.84 59.13 26.83
N ASN A 32 -36.31 58.09 27.53
CA ASN A 32 -37.56 57.32 27.41
C ASN A 32 -37.34 56.05 26.56
N THR A 33 -37.61 54.83 27.05
CA THR A 33 -38.89 54.42 27.67
C THR A 33 -38.72 53.13 28.48
N ILE A 34 -39.60 53.02 29.47
CA ILE A 34 -39.91 51.97 30.45
C ILE A 34 -40.24 50.60 29.83
N TRP A 35 -39.73 49.50 30.42
CA TRP A 35 -40.38 48.17 30.59
C TRP A 35 -39.63 47.45 31.74
N ASP A 36 -40.20 47.44 32.94
CA ASP A 36 -41.03 46.38 33.52
C ASP A 36 -40.21 45.25 34.14
N THR A 37 -40.26 45.22 35.47
CA THR A 37 -39.62 44.27 36.37
C THR A 37 -40.52 43.06 36.56
N LYS A 38 -40.06 41.86 36.21
CA LYS A 38 -40.55 40.62 36.81
C LYS A 38 -39.53 39.49 36.66
N ASP A 39 -39.49 38.69 37.72
CA ASP A 39 -38.89 37.35 37.85
C ASP A 39 -37.40 37.24 38.21
N THR A 40 -37.21 37.45 39.51
CA THR A 40 -36.42 36.65 40.44
C THR A 40 -36.14 35.19 40.03
N GLU A 41 -34.85 34.85 40.15
CA GLU A 41 -34.30 33.61 40.71
C GLU A 41 -34.97 32.26 40.36
N ARG A 42 -34.28 31.45 39.55
CA ARG A 42 -34.11 30.01 39.80
C ARG A 42 -32.96 29.42 39.00
N GLY A 43 -32.05 28.76 39.71
CA GLY A 43 -31.39 27.55 39.21
C GLY A 43 -29.97 27.71 38.66
N SER A 44 -28.99 27.77 39.56
CA SER A 44 -27.68 27.21 39.27
C SER A 44 -27.79 25.71 39.02
N LYS A 45 -27.11 25.15 38.01
CA LYS A 45 -26.18 23.99 38.15
C LYS A 45 -25.68 23.45 36.80
N TYR A 46 -24.35 23.34 36.69
CA TYR A 46 -23.53 22.42 35.86
C TYR A 46 -23.65 22.61 34.32
N TYR A 47 -22.58 22.96 33.59
CA TYR A 47 -21.36 22.15 33.41
C TYR A 47 -20.12 23.02 33.13
N ARG A 48 -19.05 22.82 33.92
CA ARG A 48 -17.66 23.09 33.54
C ARG A 48 -17.04 21.77 33.08
N HIS A 49 -16.33 21.76 31.95
CA HIS A 49 -15.05 21.05 31.82
C HIS A 49 -14.29 21.54 30.57
N MET A 50 -12.96 21.32 30.62
CA MET A 50 -11.86 21.91 29.81
C MET A 50 -11.36 23.21 30.46
N THR A 51 -10.12 23.34 30.94
CA THR A 51 -8.85 22.90 30.32
C THR A 51 -7.67 22.95 31.32
N GLN A 52 -6.55 22.28 30.96
CA GLN A 52 -5.16 22.34 31.47
C GLN A 52 -4.80 21.26 32.52
N ILE A 53 -4.01 20.21 32.23
CA ILE A 53 -2.67 20.05 31.59
C ILE A 53 -1.53 20.83 32.29
N THR A 54 -0.87 20.09 33.19
CA THR A 54 0.58 19.86 33.34
C THR A 54 1.56 21.03 33.24
N VAL A 55 2.25 21.34 34.35
CA VAL A 55 3.71 21.52 34.38
C VAL A 55 4.25 20.99 35.71
N GLN A 56 5.19 20.05 35.61
CA GLN A 56 5.99 19.52 36.70
C GLN A 56 7.29 20.32 36.81
N THR A 57 7.79 20.59 38.01
CA THR A 57 9.11 20.14 38.53
C THR A 57 9.57 20.94 39.77
N LEU A 58 9.67 20.22 40.88
CA LEU A 58 10.59 20.28 42.05
C LEU A 58 10.97 21.63 42.70
N LEU A 59 10.68 21.75 44.00
CA LEU A 59 11.69 21.51 45.04
C LEU A 59 11.03 21.30 46.43
N THR A 60 11.81 20.68 47.29
CA THR A 60 11.45 19.74 48.34
C THR A 60 11.30 20.41 49.73
N HIS A 61 10.42 19.81 50.54
CA HIS A 61 10.62 19.47 51.96
C HIS A 61 10.22 20.42 53.13
N TYR A 62 9.65 19.74 54.14
CA TYR A 62 9.43 20.05 55.56
C TYR A 62 8.09 20.66 56.06
N SER A 63 7.24 19.72 56.51
CA SER A 63 6.67 19.57 57.87
C SER A 63 5.57 20.49 58.40
N ASN A 64 4.42 19.85 58.68
CA ASN A 64 3.59 19.85 59.90
C ASN A 64 3.36 21.15 60.69
N VAL A 65 2.07 21.46 60.91
CA VAL A 65 1.39 22.03 62.11
C VAL A 65 0.00 22.48 61.62
N SER A 66 -1.06 21.66 61.77
CA SER A 66 -2.06 21.65 62.86
C SER A 66 -2.76 22.99 63.12
N ASP A 67 -4.09 22.95 62.95
CA ASP A 67 -5.16 23.72 63.60
C ASP A 67 -5.19 25.26 63.49
N GLY A 68 -6.36 25.78 63.16
CA GLY A 68 -6.70 27.17 63.48
C GLY A 68 -7.69 27.81 62.52
N GLU A 69 -8.89 28.06 63.04
CA GLU A 69 -10.03 28.67 62.36
C GLU A 69 -9.73 30.00 61.65
N ILE A 70 -10.44 30.17 60.54
CA ILE A 70 -10.60 31.43 59.82
C ILE A 70 -11.59 32.32 60.57
N LYS A 71 -11.21 33.57 60.92
CA LYS A 71 -12.11 34.74 60.81
C LYS A 71 -11.42 36.11 60.96
N TYR A 72 -11.54 36.86 59.86
CA TYR A 72 -11.68 38.31 59.66
C TYR A 72 -10.93 39.34 60.52
N SER A 73 -10.18 40.21 59.83
CA SER A 73 -10.12 41.64 60.14
C SER A 73 -9.63 42.44 58.91
N GLN A 74 -10.50 43.32 58.39
CA GLN A 74 -10.11 44.44 57.55
C GLN A 74 -9.35 45.47 58.40
N LYS A 75 -8.12 45.83 58.00
CA LYS A 75 -7.64 47.22 58.11
C LYS A 75 -6.38 47.44 57.27
N ILE A 76 -6.62 48.19 56.20
CA ILE A 76 -5.79 49.22 55.56
C ILE A 76 -4.40 49.40 56.20
N PHE A 77 -3.35 49.08 55.45
CA PHE A 77 -2.10 49.85 55.49
C PHE A 77 -1.68 50.21 54.07
N ASN A 78 -1.51 51.51 53.91
CA ASN A 78 -1.11 52.22 52.71
C ASN A 78 0.41 52.05 52.56
N ILE A 79 0.88 51.44 51.47
CA ILE A 79 2.27 51.59 51.04
C ILE A 79 2.24 52.11 49.60
N SER A 80 2.40 53.42 49.54
CA SER A 80 2.80 54.18 48.37
C SER A 80 4.14 53.69 47.83
N GLY A 81 4.21 53.56 46.51
CA GLY A 81 5.46 53.60 45.77
C GLY A 81 5.90 52.25 45.22
N PHE A 82 5.38 51.89 44.04
CA PHE A 82 6.18 51.39 42.91
C PHE A 82 5.24 51.24 41.70
N THR A 83 5.14 52.29 40.90
CA THR A 83 4.56 52.22 39.56
C THR A 83 5.50 51.42 38.67
N CYS A 84 5.23 50.13 38.47
CA CYS A 84 5.88 49.34 37.42
C CYS A 84 4.90 49.10 36.26
N ASN A 85 5.36 49.51 35.09
CA ASN A 85 4.59 49.80 33.89
C ASN A 85 4.22 48.51 33.13
N TYR A 86 3.11 47.88 33.51
CA TYR A 86 2.57 46.70 32.82
C TYR A 86 1.78 47.10 31.56
N ARG A 87 2.43 47.71 30.57
CA ARG A 87 1.73 48.15 29.34
C ARG A 87 2.56 48.09 28.06
N LYS A 88 3.44 47.09 27.88
CA LYS A 88 4.10 46.86 26.57
C LYS A 88 4.24 45.41 26.11
N LYS A 89 4.26 44.40 26.99
CA LYS A 89 4.35 42.97 26.56
C LYS A 89 3.05 42.41 25.98
N ASP A 90 1.90 42.91 26.41
CA ASP A 90 0.60 42.47 25.89
C ASP A 90 0.32 42.91 24.46
N ARG A 91 0.92 44.01 23.99
CA ARG A 91 0.70 44.51 22.63
C ARG A 91 1.41 43.65 21.60
N LEU A 92 2.64 43.20 21.87
CA LEU A 92 3.38 42.35 20.93
C LEU A 92 2.81 40.92 20.85
N MET A 93 2.36 40.36 21.96
CA MET A 93 1.73 39.03 21.99
C MET A 93 0.33 39.06 21.36
N ARG A 94 -0.45 40.14 21.60
CA ARG A 94 -1.71 40.37 20.87
C ARG A 94 -1.46 40.66 19.39
N LEU A 95 -0.42 41.37 18.99
CA LEU A 95 -0.10 41.62 17.58
C LEU A 95 0.29 40.34 16.83
N ARG A 96 1.00 39.41 17.48
CA ARG A 96 1.31 38.09 16.90
C ARG A 96 0.10 37.15 16.83
N LEU A 97 -0.82 37.18 17.80
CA LEU A 97 -2.10 36.46 17.71
C LEU A 97 -3.09 37.11 16.73
N SER A 98 -3.12 38.44 16.64
CA SER A 98 -4.01 39.18 15.73
C SER A 98 -3.62 38.98 14.27
N ALA A 99 -2.32 38.86 13.98
CA ALA A 99 -1.83 38.57 12.63
C ALA A 99 -2.23 37.16 12.15
N LEU A 100 -2.28 36.17 13.06
CA LEU A 100 -2.78 34.82 12.76
C LEU A 100 -4.32 34.77 12.62
N VAL A 101 -5.05 35.64 13.33
CA VAL A 101 -6.52 35.74 13.26
C VAL A 101 -7.00 36.62 12.09
N ALA A 102 -6.14 37.49 11.55
CA ALA A 102 -6.46 38.38 10.43
C ALA A 102 -6.18 37.79 9.05
N PHE A 103 -5.64 36.56 8.97
CA PHE A 103 -5.62 35.84 7.70
C PHE A 103 -7.06 35.43 7.38
N ARG A 104 -7.71 36.20 6.49
CA ARG A 104 -8.98 35.84 5.86
C ARG A 104 -8.68 35.24 4.47
N PRO A 105 -8.41 33.93 4.37
CA PRO A 105 -8.36 33.27 3.08
C PRO A 105 -9.66 33.51 2.29
N PRO A 106 -9.58 33.43 0.96
CA PRO A 106 -10.70 33.70 0.09
C PRO A 106 -11.87 32.77 0.44
N LYS A 107 -13.09 33.32 0.43
CA LYS A 107 -14.31 32.50 0.39
C LYS A 107 -14.17 31.52 -0.79
N ALA A 108 -14.76 30.32 -0.68
CA ALA A 108 -14.81 29.37 -1.79
C ALA A 108 -15.27 30.09 -3.06
N SER A 109 -14.31 30.36 -3.94
CA SER A 109 -14.49 31.03 -5.23
C SER A 109 -14.40 29.97 -6.32
N ALA A 110 -14.87 30.29 -7.52
CA ALA A 110 -14.70 29.39 -8.66
C ALA A 110 -13.21 29.03 -8.86
N THR A 111 -12.31 30.00 -8.69
CA THR A 111 -10.85 29.79 -8.80
C THR A 111 -10.32 28.81 -7.77
N SER A 112 -10.71 28.93 -6.49
CA SER A 112 -10.22 28.00 -5.46
C SER A 112 -10.72 26.57 -5.67
N VAL A 113 -11.97 26.42 -6.15
CA VAL A 113 -12.52 25.10 -6.50
C VAL A 113 -11.74 24.48 -7.67
N LEU A 114 -11.45 25.25 -8.72
CA LEU A 114 -10.64 24.78 -9.84
C LEU A 114 -9.23 24.36 -9.41
N VAL A 115 -8.61 25.09 -8.48
CA VAL A 115 -7.31 24.71 -7.91
C VAL A 115 -7.41 23.36 -7.19
N VAL A 116 -8.42 23.16 -6.35
CA VAL A 116 -8.62 21.89 -5.64
C VAL A 116 -8.86 20.74 -6.62
N LEU A 117 -9.69 20.94 -7.64
CA LEU A 117 -9.91 19.94 -8.70
C LEU A 117 -8.63 19.64 -9.47
N GLY A 118 -7.80 20.65 -9.77
CA GLY A 118 -6.48 20.47 -10.37
C GLY A 118 -5.54 19.65 -9.48
N LEU A 119 -5.55 19.88 -8.17
CA LEU A 119 -4.78 19.08 -7.21
C LEU A 119 -5.26 17.62 -7.17
N TRP A 120 -6.56 17.37 -7.22
CA TRP A 120 -7.10 16.01 -7.34
C TRP A 120 -6.69 15.34 -8.64
N LEU A 121 -6.75 16.05 -9.76
CA LEU A 121 -6.32 15.54 -11.06
C LEU A 121 -4.84 15.14 -11.03
N LEU A 122 -3.98 16.01 -10.49
CA LEU A 122 -2.55 15.74 -10.33
C LEU A 122 -2.31 14.54 -9.39
N LEU A 123 -3.06 14.44 -8.29
CA LEU A 123 -2.95 13.34 -7.33
C LEU A 123 -3.35 12.00 -7.96
N PHE A 124 -4.46 11.95 -8.69
CA PHE A 124 -4.87 10.76 -9.43
C PHE A 124 -3.86 10.40 -10.51
N HIS A 125 -3.42 11.38 -11.32
CA HIS A 125 -2.42 11.15 -12.36
C HIS A 125 -1.10 10.64 -11.79
N TRP A 126 -0.68 11.17 -10.63
CA TRP A 126 0.50 10.70 -9.92
C TRP A 126 0.40 9.21 -9.60
N PHE A 127 -0.62 8.76 -8.87
CA PHE A 127 -0.71 7.37 -8.42
C PHE A 127 -1.17 6.37 -9.50
N THR A 128 -1.85 6.83 -10.55
CA THR A 128 -2.31 5.96 -11.63
C THR A 128 -1.29 5.80 -12.74
N ARG A 129 -0.42 6.79 -12.98
CA ARG A 129 0.52 6.80 -14.09
C ARG A 129 1.97 6.96 -13.63
N ILE A 130 2.28 8.05 -12.92
CA ILE A 130 3.67 8.43 -12.63
C ILE A 130 4.33 7.48 -11.64
N ASP A 131 3.69 7.22 -10.50
CA ASP A 131 4.24 6.36 -9.43
C ASP A 131 4.52 4.96 -9.96
N VAL A 132 3.58 4.38 -10.70
CA VAL A 132 3.74 3.04 -11.30
C VAL A 132 4.87 3.03 -12.34
N TRP A 133 4.92 4.05 -13.21
CA TRP A 133 6.00 4.18 -14.19
C TRP A 133 7.38 4.29 -13.52
N LEU A 134 7.51 5.13 -12.49
CA LEU A 134 8.75 5.27 -11.73
C LEU A 134 9.18 3.96 -11.08
N HIS A 135 8.25 3.16 -10.53
CA HIS A 135 8.60 1.84 -10.00
C HIS A 135 9.07 0.89 -11.09
N SER A 136 8.43 0.87 -12.26
CA SER A 136 8.90 0.04 -13.37
C SER A 136 10.30 0.44 -13.85
N LEU A 137 10.64 1.74 -13.87
CA LEU A 137 11.99 2.22 -14.25
C LEU A 137 13.10 1.74 -13.32
N MET A 138 12.79 1.39 -12.08
CA MET A 138 13.78 0.84 -11.13
C MET A 138 14.10 -0.64 -11.41
N CYS A 139 13.37 -1.27 -12.34
CA CYS A 139 13.55 -2.65 -12.70
C CYS A 139 14.35 -2.77 -13.98
N SER A 140 15.31 -3.69 -13.98
CA SER A 140 16.17 -4.01 -15.11
C SER A 140 16.50 -5.49 -15.03
N PHE A 141 16.40 -6.20 -16.15
CA PHE A 141 16.88 -7.58 -16.21
C PHE A 141 18.37 -7.64 -15.85
N PRO A 142 18.80 -8.64 -15.04
CA PRO A 142 20.21 -8.90 -14.85
C PRO A 142 20.78 -9.56 -16.12
N GLY A 143 22.11 -9.66 -16.23
CA GLY A 143 22.74 -10.32 -17.38
C GLY A 143 22.92 -9.43 -18.62
N SER A 144 22.96 -10.05 -19.79
CA SER A 144 23.20 -9.41 -21.09
C SER A 144 21.89 -9.09 -21.82
N ASP A 145 21.87 -8.04 -22.64
CA ASP A 145 20.74 -7.66 -23.51
C ASP A 145 20.36 -8.74 -24.55
N THR A 146 21.22 -9.75 -24.74
CA THR A 146 21.01 -10.88 -25.67
C THR A 146 20.47 -12.13 -24.99
N ASP A 147 20.31 -12.09 -23.67
CA ASP A 147 19.77 -13.21 -22.89
C ASP A 147 18.26 -13.32 -23.13
N TYR A 148 17.73 -14.51 -22.88
CA TYR A 148 16.29 -14.71 -22.89
C TYR A 148 15.69 -14.21 -21.57
N HIS A 149 15.01 -13.08 -21.63
CA HIS A 149 14.43 -12.37 -20.51
C HIS A 149 12.98 -12.79 -20.25
N VAL A 150 12.74 -13.28 -19.05
CA VAL A 150 11.46 -13.80 -18.59
C VAL A 150 11.00 -13.06 -17.34
N LEU A 151 9.79 -12.51 -17.40
CA LEU A 151 9.12 -11.94 -16.24
C LEU A 151 8.35 -13.06 -15.51
N LEU A 152 8.74 -13.40 -14.29
CA LEU A 152 8.03 -14.38 -13.47
C LEU A 152 7.00 -13.67 -12.57
N VAL A 153 5.75 -14.12 -12.65
CA VAL A 153 4.61 -13.57 -11.91
C VAL A 153 3.99 -14.70 -11.08
N ALA A 154 3.99 -14.57 -9.76
CA ALA A 154 3.38 -15.54 -8.86
C ALA A 154 2.16 -14.95 -8.13
N ASP A 155 1.22 -15.82 -7.78
CA ASP A 155 0.09 -15.53 -6.89
C ASP A 155 -0.67 -14.22 -7.20
N PRO A 156 -1.11 -13.97 -8.45
CA PRO A 156 -1.95 -12.82 -8.73
C PRO A 156 -3.32 -12.93 -8.02
N GLN A 157 -3.81 -14.15 -7.74
CA GLN A 157 -4.97 -14.49 -6.90
C GLN A 157 -6.06 -13.42 -6.95
N LEU A 158 -6.80 -13.39 -8.07
CA LEU A 158 -7.87 -12.43 -8.25
C LEU A 158 -8.87 -12.47 -7.07
N VAL A 159 -9.00 -11.33 -6.39
CA VAL A 159 -9.90 -11.19 -5.23
C VAL A 159 -11.34 -11.53 -5.60
N ASP A 160 -12.00 -12.36 -4.81
CA ASP A 160 -13.41 -12.68 -4.99
C ASP A 160 -14.15 -12.87 -3.64
N ASN A 161 -15.34 -13.47 -3.69
CA ASN A 161 -16.15 -13.73 -2.50
C ASN A 161 -15.58 -14.83 -1.58
N HIS A 162 -14.65 -15.65 -2.07
CA HIS A 162 -13.90 -16.63 -1.27
C HIS A 162 -12.75 -15.96 -0.52
N THR A 163 -12.13 -14.92 -1.11
CA THR A 163 -11.09 -14.14 -0.42
C THR A 163 -11.63 -13.48 0.85
N TYR A 164 -12.86 -12.96 0.79
CA TYR A 164 -13.51 -12.29 1.90
C TYR A 164 -14.95 -12.79 2.11
N PRO A 165 -15.13 -13.97 2.73
CA PRO A 165 -16.44 -14.56 2.94
C PRO A 165 -17.35 -13.62 3.74
N GLY A 166 -18.58 -13.43 3.27
CA GLY A 166 -19.57 -12.57 3.92
C GLY A 166 -19.38 -11.07 3.68
N ARG A 167 -18.39 -10.63 2.90
CA ARG A 167 -18.24 -9.22 2.54
C ARG A 167 -19.44 -8.76 1.68
N PRO A 168 -20.14 -7.67 2.04
CA PRO A 168 -21.24 -7.13 1.25
C PRO A 168 -20.81 -6.80 -0.19
N TRP A 169 -21.70 -7.05 -1.16
CA TRP A 169 -21.37 -6.95 -2.59
C TRP A 169 -20.73 -5.61 -3.03
N PRO A 170 -21.09 -4.41 -2.49
CA PRO A 170 -20.45 -3.18 -2.92
C PRO A 170 -18.99 -3.09 -2.45
N LEU A 171 -18.73 -3.56 -1.23
CA LEU A 171 -17.37 -3.58 -0.66
C LEU A 171 -16.51 -4.64 -1.33
N LEU A 172 -17.08 -5.80 -1.65
CA LEU A 172 -16.39 -6.82 -2.44
C LEU A 172 -16.04 -6.25 -3.81
N LYS A 173 -16.99 -5.63 -4.51
CA LYS A 173 -16.74 -5.05 -5.83
C LYS A 173 -15.66 -3.97 -5.80
N LEU A 174 -15.66 -3.12 -4.76
CA LEU A 174 -14.60 -2.14 -4.55
C LEU A 174 -13.22 -2.81 -4.35
N SER A 175 -13.18 -3.91 -3.60
CA SER A 175 -11.96 -4.68 -3.37
C SER A 175 -11.42 -5.27 -4.68
N GLN A 176 -12.30 -5.88 -5.48
CA GLN A 176 -11.99 -6.41 -6.81
C GLN A 176 -11.42 -5.32 -7.72
N VAL A 177 -12.14 -4.20 -7.86
CA VAL A 177 -11.71 -3.10 -8.74
C VAL A 177 -10.38 -2.52 -8.29
N THR A 178 -10.12 -2.45 -6.99
CA THR A 178 -8.85 -1.94 -6.46
C THR A 178 -7.70 -2.89 -6.75
N ALA A 179 -7.88 -4.19 -6.48
CA ALA A 179 -6.87 -5.22 -6.73
C ALA A 179 -6.56 -5.39 -8.23
N ASP A 180 -7.60 -5.56 -9.04
CA ASP A 180 -7.50 -5.71 -10.50
C ASP A 180 -6.73 -4.54 -11.13
N ASP A 181 -7.02 -3.32 -10.66
CA ASP A 181 -6.44 -2.12 -11.24
C ASP A 181 -4.99 -1.88 -10.83
N TYR A 182 -4.67 -2.12 -9.56
CA TYR A 182 -3.28 -2.17 -9.10
C TYR A 182 -2.45 -3.15 -9.94
N MET A 183 -2.94 -4.38 -10.10
CA MET A 183 -2.24 -5.42 -10.86
C MET A 183 -2.11 -5.02 -12.33
N ARG A 184 -3.20 -4.56 -12.97
CA ARG A 184 -3.21 -4.15 -14.38
C ARG A 184 -2.23 -3.02 -14.67
N ARG A 185 -2.19 -1.98 -13.82
CA ARG A 185 -1.28 -0.84 -14.01
C ARG A 185 0.17 -1.27 -13.89
N ASN A 186 0.52 -2.01 -12.84
CA ASN A 186 1.88 -2.51 -12.64
C ASN A 186 2.31 -3.43 -13.79
N TYR A 187 1.46 -4.40 -14.16
CA TYR A 187 1.75 -5.35 -15.23
C TYR A 187 2.00 -4.65 -16.57
N ARG A 188 1.12 -3.74 -16.97
CA ARG A 188 1.30 -2.96 -18.21
C ARG A 188 2.55 -2.10 -18.20
N SER A 189 2.87 -1.46 -17.06
CA SER A 189 4.06 -0.63 -16.94
C SER A 189 5.34 -1.47 -17.06
N LEU A 190 5.38 -2.63 -16.40
CA LEU A 190 6.48 -3.59 -16.51
C LEU A 190 6.66 -4.07 -17.95
N LEU A 191 5.60 -4.51 -18.62
CA LEU A 191 5.71 -4.96 -20.02
C LEU A 191 6.17 -3.85 -20.97
N THR A 192 5.72 -2.61 -20.74
CA THR A 192 6.11 -1.47 -21.58
C THR A 192 7.58 -1.10 -21.37
N HIS A 193 8.06 -1.12 -20.13
CA HIS A 193 9.42 -0.73 -19.79
C HIS A 193 10.43 -1.85 -20.07
N LEU A 194 10.19 -3.03 -19.49
CA LEU A 194 11.12 -4.16 -19.53
C LEU A 194 11.11 -4.88 -20.88
N ARG A 195 9.97 -4.89 -21.59
CA ARG A 195 9.77 -5.62 -22.86
C ARG A 195 10.33 -7.05 -22.82
N PRO A 196 9.93 -7.88 -21.84
CA PRO A 196 10.43 -9.26 -21.75
C PRO A 196 10.04 -10.06 -22.98
N GLU A 197 10.79 -11.11 -23.30
CA GLU A 197 10.42 -12.05 -24.36
C GLU A 197 9.28 -12.96 -23.93
N ALA A 198 9.22 -13.32 -22.65
CA ALA A 198 8.12 -14.09 -22.10
C ALA A 198 7.70 -13.68 -20.69
N VAL A 199 6.45 -14.00 -20.35
CA VAL A 199 5.91 -13.93 -18.99
C VAL A 199 5.51 -15.34 -18.57
N PHE A 200 6.04 -15.81 -17.43
CA PHE A 200 5.62 -17.08 -16.84
C PHE A 200 4.80 -16.82 -15.58
N PHE A 201 3.59 -17.37 -15.55
CA PHE A 201 2.76 -17.39 -14.34
C PHE A 201 3.04 -18.66 -13.53
N LEU A 202 3.33 -18.49 -12.24
CA LEU A 202 3.66 -19.56 -11.31
C LEU A 202 2.48 -19.91 -10.40
N GLY A 203 1.31 -20.17 -10.99
CA GLY A 203 0.11 -20.63 -10.28
C GLY A 203 -0.67 -19.58 -9.51
N ASP A 204 -1.78 -20.06 -8.93
CA ASP A 204 -2.76 -19.32 -8.16
C ASP A 204 -3.27 -18.06 -8.89
N LEU A 205 -3.83 -18.32 -10.06
CA LEU A 205 -4.31 -17.27 -10.96
C LEU A 205 -5.59 -16.61 -10.43
N MET A 206 -6.47 -17.44 -9.88
CA MET A 206 -7.75 -17.06 -9.29
C MET A 206 -7.84 -17.60 -7.88
N ASP A 207 -8.43 -16.83 -6.95
CA ASP A 207 -8.54 -17.28 -5.56
C ASP A 207 -9.51 -18.47 -5.36
N ASN A 208 -10.42 -18.71 -6.32
CA ASN A 208 -11.37 -19.82 -6.24
C ASN A 208 -11.47 -20.66 -7.51
N GLY A 209 -10.39 -20.82 -8.28
CA GLY A 209 -10.42 -21.63 -9.51
C GLY A 209 -10.95 -23.06 -9.30
N ARG A 210 -10.57 -23.69 -8.17
CA ARG A 210 -10.88 -25.10 -7.87
C ARG A 210 -12.34 -25.38 -7.51
N SER A 211 -13.02 -24.44 -6.87
CA SER A 211 -14.36 -24.65 -6.31
C SER A 211 -15.46 -23.85 -7.00
N SER A 212 -15.11 -23.13 -8.07
CA SER A 212 -16.06 -22.34 -8.86
C SER A 212 -16.97 -23.19 -9.74
N SER A 213 -18.21 -22.71 -9.96
CA SER A 213 -19.03 -23.15 -11.10
C SER A 213 -18.40 -22.68 -12.41
N ASP A 214 -18.74 -23.32 -13.51
CA ASP A 214 -18.20 -22.95 -14.82
C ASP A 214 -18.60 -21.51 -15.21
N GLU A 215 -19.81 -21.05 -14.86
CA GLU A 215 -20.19 -19.66 -15.16
C GLU A 215 -19.40 -18.65 -14.32
N PHE A 216 -19.11 -18.99 -13.06
CA PHE A 216 -18.27 -18.14 -12.22
C PHE A 216 -16.85 -18.10 -12.75
N TYR A 217 -16.26 -19.27 -13.02
CA TYR A 217 -14.91 -19.39 -13.56
C TYR A 217 -14.76 -18.62 -14.88
N ALA A 218 -15.74 -18.69 -15.79
CA ALA A 218 -15.70 -17.95 -17.05
C ALA A 218 -15.60 -16.43 -16.83
N ARG A 219 -16.33 -15.88 -15.85
CA ARG A 219 -16.26 -14.45 -15.51
C ARG A 219 -14.93 -14.06 -14.89
N GLU A 220 -14.38 -14.91 -14.02
CA GLU A 220 -13.06 -14.68 -13.43
C GLU A 220 -11.96 -14.78 -14.49
N LEU A 221 -12.06 -15.72 -15.43
CA LEU A 221 -11.15 -15.87 -16.57
C LEU A 221 -11.14 -14.64 -17.47
N GLU A 222 -12.30 -14.09 -17.80
CA GLU A 222 -12.37 -12.83 -18.52
C GLU A 222 -11.72 -11.69 -17.73
N ARG A 223 -11.92 -11.67 -16.40
CA ARG A 223 -11.32 -10.64 -15.55
C ARG A 223 -9.80 -10.78 -15.52
N PHE A 224 -9.29 -12.01 -15.42
CA PHE A 224 -7.86 -12.33 -15.52
C PHE A 224 -7.27 -11.84 -16.84
N LYS A 225 -7.87 -12.20 -17.97
CA LYS A 225 -7.43 -11.77 -19.31
C LYS A 225 -7.46 -10.24 -19.49
N ARG A 226 -8.37 -9.54 -18.83
CA ARG A 226 -8.42 -8.05 -18.82
C ARG A 226 -7.35 -7.41 -17.94
N VAL A 227 -6.92 -8.07 -16.87
CA VAL A 227 -5.86 -7.59 -15.98
C VAL A 227 -4.49 -7.86 -16.61
N PHE A 228 -4.27 -9.09 -17.08
CA PHE A 228 -3.01 -9.61 -17.61
C PHE A 228 -3.05 -9.79 -19.13
N ALA A 229 -3.36 -8.71 -19.85
CA ALA A 229 -3.39 -8.75 -21.32
C ALA A 229 -1.96 -8.95 -21.87
N PRO A 230 -1.70 -10.00 -22.67
CA PRO A 230 -0.33 -10.40 -23.05
C PRO A 230 0.38 -9.43 -24.01
N GLY A 231 -0.34 -8.50 -24.64
CA GLY A 231 0.25 -7.62 -25.66
C GLY A 231 0.83 -8.44 -26.81
N THR A 232 2.12 -8.24 -27.09
CA THR A 232 2.90 -9.04 -28.07
C THR A 232 3.82 -10.06 -27.40
N THR A 233 3.81 -10.15 -26.07
CA THR A 233 4.72 -10.98 -25.28
C THR A 233 4.21 -12.42 -25.19
N GLU A 234 5.09 -13.40 -25.35
CA GLU A 234 4.75 -14.81 -25.08
C GLU A 234 4.31 -14.93 -23.62
N THR A 235 3.13 -15.48 -23.35
CA THR A 235 2.63 -15.65 -21.98
C THR A 235 2.35 -17.11 -21.73
N LEU A 236 3.14 -17.73 -20.86
CA LEU A 236 2.98 -19.10 -20.44
C LEU A 236 2.35 -19.15 -19.06
N THR A 237 1.22 -19.83 -18.97
CA THR A 237 0.44 -19.98 -17.74
C THR A 237 0.31 -21.47 -17.42
N LEU A 238 1.44 -22.17 -17.50
CA LEU A 238 1.44 -23.63 -17.47
C LEU A 238 1.41 -24.18 -16.06
N VAL A 239 1.84 -23.43 -15.04
CA VAL A 239 1.88 -23.94 -13.67
C VAL A 239 0.55 -23.64 -12.97
N PRO A 240 -0.27 -24.65 -12.58
CA PRO A 240 -1.45 -24.43 -11.76
C PRO A 240 -1.07 -24.30 -10.28
N GLY A 241 -1.83 -23.51 -9.54
CA GLY A 241 -1.74 -23.46 -8.08
C GLY A 241 -2.86 -24.19 -7.35
N ASN A 242 -2.77 -24.24 -6.01
CA ASN A 242 -3.77 -24.94 -5.20
C ASN A 242 -5.13 -24.28 -5.20
N HIS A 243 -5.20 -22.96 -5.41
CA HIS A 243 -6.46 -22.25 -5.60
C HIS A 243 -7.06 -22.51 -6.98
N ASP A 244 -6.25 -22.92 -7.96
CA ASP A 244 -6.72 -23.24 -9.32
C ASP A 244 -7.32 -24.65 -9.41
N ILE A 245 -6.67 -25.67 -8.84
CA ILE A 245 -7.03 -27.09 -9.08
C ILE A 245 -7.30 -27.93 -7.81
N GLY A 246 -6.94 -27.46 -6.62
CA GLY A 246 -6.94 -28.26 -5.37
C GLY A 246 -5.53 -28.67 -4.95
N TYR A 247 -5.39 -29.65 -4.05
CA TYR A 247 -4.06 -30.10 -3.61
C TYR A 247 -3.99 -31.60 -3.35
N GLY A 248 -2.99 -32.29 -3.92
CA GLY A 248 -2.77 -33.73 -3.78
C GLY A 248 -4.03 -34.56 -4.06
N ASP A 249 -4.41 -35.41 -3.12
CA ASP A 249 -5.64 -36.22 -3.18
C ASP A 249 -6.93 -35.38 -3.27
N GLY A 250 -6.87 -34.10 -2.90
CA GLY A 250 -7.97 -33.16 -3.01
C GLY A 250 -8.01 -32.38 -4.33
N VAL A 251 -7.12 -32.66 -5.30
CA VAL A 251 -7.22 -32.09 -6.65
C VAL A 251 -8.53 -32.55 -7.29
N ARG A 252 -9.22 -31.62 -7.95
CA ARG A 252 -10.48 -31.90 -8.63
C ARG A 252 -10.21 -32.05 -10.12
N LEU A 253 -10.37 -33.27 -10.66
CA LEU A 253 -10.14 -33.56 -12.07
C LEU A 253 -10.86 -32.58 -13.04
N PRO A 254 -12.14 -32.18 -12.82
CA PRO A 254 -12.77 -31.18 -13.67
C PRO A 254 -12.10 -29.80 -13.62
N SER A 255 -11.53 -29.41 -12.47
CA SER A 255 -10.83 -28.14 -12.33
C SER A 255 -9.46 -28.18 -13.01
N LEU A 256 -8.74 -29.31 -12.93
CA LEU A 256 -7.51 -29.54 -13.69
C LEU A 256 -7.77 -29.48 -15.20
N GLN A 257 -8.76 -30.23 -15.69
CA GLN A 257 -9.13 -30.22 -17.13
C GLN A 257 -9.56 -28.83 -17.62
N ARG A 258 -10.29 -28.08 -16.77
CA ARG A 258 -10.67 -26.70 -17.07
C ARG A 258 -9.47 -25.78 -17.13
N PHE A 259 -8.52 -25.91 -16.20
CA PHE A 259 -7.25 -25.17 -16.24
C PHE A 259 -6.51 -25.45 -17.56
N GLU A 260 -6.32 -26.72 -17.91
CA GLU A 260 -5.63 -27.15 -19.14
C GLU A 260 -6.29 -26.59 -20.40
N THR A 261 -7.63 -26.59 -20.43
CA THR A 261 -8.41 -26.07 -21.56
C THR A 261 -8.14 -24.59 -21.83
N PHE A 262 -7.93 -23.78 -20.79
CA PHE A 262 -7.81 -22.33 -20.93
C PHE A 262 -6.39 -21.80 -20.87
N PHE A 263 -5.47 -22.50 -20.21
CA PHE A 263 -4.10 -22.05 -19.97
C PHE A 263 -3.02 -22.96 -20.57
N GLY A 264 -3.40 -24.15 -21.03
CA GLY A 264 -2.48 -25.15 -21.58
C GLY A 264 -2.05 -26.20 -20.56
N LYS A 265 -1.34 -27.22 -21.04
CA LYS A 265 -0.93 -28.37 -20.23
C LYS A 265 0.24 -28.01 -19.30
N PRO A 266 0.21 -28.34 -18.01
CA PRO A 266 1.29 -27.98 -17.09
C PRO A 266 2.63 -28.68 -17.31
N ASN A 267 2.59 -29.97 -17.62
CA ASN A 267 3.77 -30.83 -17.61
C ASN A 267 4.50 -30.73 -18.95
N GLN A 268 5.42 -29.77 -19.08
CA GLN A 268 6.10 -29.46 -20.34
C GLN A 268 7.60 -29.21 -20.18
N ARG A 269 8.35 -29.45 -21.26
CA ARG A 269 9.77 -29.10 -21.41
C ARG A 269 9.93 -28.16 -22.59
N ILE A 270 10.65 -27.07 -22.39
CA ILE A 270 10.94 -26.09 -23.44
C ILE A 270 12.44 -25.82 -23.47
N ALA A 271 13.04 -25.82 -24.66
CA ALA A 271 14.44 -25.46 -24.83
C ALA A 271 14.58 -23.95 -25.10
N ARG A 272 15.46 -23.28 -24.36
CA ARG A 272 15.87 -21.88 -24.59
C ARG A 272 17.34 -21.74 -24.27
N LYS A 273 18.14 -21.15 -25.17
CA LYS A 273 19.54 -20.79 -24.90
C LYS A 273 20.41 -21.95 -24.37
N GLY A 274 20.16 -23.16 -24.87
CA GLY A 274 20.85 -24.38 -24.40
C GLY A 274 20.46 -24.88 -22.99
N HIS A 275 19.36 -24.37 -22.44
CA HIS A 275 18.78 -24.79 -21.17
C HIS A 275 17.47 -25.54 -21.40
N GLU A 276 17.15 -26.46 -20.49
CA GLU A 276 15.83 -27.08 -20.41
C GLU A 276 14.99 -26.38 -19.34
N LEU A 277 13.92 -25.73 -19.77
CA LEU A 277 12.92 -25.11 -18.91
C LEU A 277 11.82 -26.14 -18.69
N ILE A 278 11.66 -26.59 -17.45
CA ILE A 278 10.80 -27.69 -17.06
C ILE A 278 9.64 -27.12 -16.23
N PHE A 279 8.43 -27.29 -16.72
CA PHE A 279 7.20 -26.95 -16.00
C PHE A 279 6.61 -28.25 -15.46
N LEU A 280 6.36 -28.30 -14.15
CA LEU A 280 5.87 -29.51 -13.49
C LEU A 280 4.71 -29.17 -12.55
N ASP A 281 3.58 -29.84 -12.72
CA ASP A 281 2.47 -29.80 -11.77
C ASP A 281 2.75 -30.70 -10.57
N THR A 282 3.52 -30.17 -9.61
CA THR A 282 3.87 -30.86 -8.36
C THR A 282 2.65 -31.10 -7.47
N ILE A 283 1.56 -30.35 -7.66
CA ILE A 283 0.33 -30.46 -6.88
C ILE A 283 -0.43 -31.71 -7.31
N SER A 284 -0.66 -31.90 -8.61
CA SER A 284 -1.24 -33.14 -9.14
C SER A 284 -0.32 -34.33 -8.93
N LEU A 285 1.00 -34.15 -9.03
CA LEU A 285 1.97 -35.21 -8.73
C LEU A 285 1.90 -35.71 -7.27
N SER A 286 1.45 -34.85 -6.35
CA SER A 286 1.23 -35.18 -4.94
C SER A 286 -0.05 -36.00 -4.70
N ASN A 287 -0.84 -36.27 -5.73
CA ASN A 287 -2.00 -37.15 -5.65
C ASN A 287 -1.56 -38.63 -5.63
N THR A 288 -2.16 -39.41 -4.74
CA THR A 288 -1.83 -40.82 -4.51
C THR A 288 -2.97 -41.78 -4.90
N GLN A 289 -4.11 -41.25 -5.33
CA GLN A 289 -5.36 -41.99 -5.48
C GLN A 289 -5.83 -42.12 -6.93
N ASP A 290 -5.55 -41.15 -7.79
CA ASP A 290 -6.13 -41.06 -9.14
C ASP A 290 -5.05 -40.79 -10.20
N GLU A 291 -4.77 -41.80 -11.03
CA GLU A 291 -3.81 -41.72 -12.12
C GLU A 291 -4.22 -40.70 -13.19
N ALA A 292 -5.52 -40.40 -13.35
CA ALA A 292 -5.96 -39.36 -14.27
C ALA A 292 -5.51 -37.95 -13.81
N ILE A 293 -5.12 -37.80 -12.55
CA ILE A 293 -4.58 -36.55 -11.99
C ILE A 293 -3.05 -36.58 -12.00
N TYR A 294 -2.41 -37.56 -11.33
CA TYR A 294 -0.95 -37.54 -11.19
C TYR A 294 -0.20 -38.07 -12.43
N GLY A 295 -0.87 -38.80 -13.32
CA GLY A 295 -0.24 -39.64 -14.33
C GLY A 295 0.62 -38.88 -15.35
N GLU A 296 0.16 -37.72 -15.84
CA GLU A 296 0.95 -36.91 -16.78
C GLU A 296 2.21 -36.34 -16.11
N ALA A 297 2.09 -35.78 -14.91
CA ALA A 297 3.22 -35.24 -14.15
C ALA A 297 4.23 -36.34 -13.78
N ARG A 298 3.73 -37.51 -13.35
CA ARG A 298 4.57 -38.68 -13.03
C ARG A 298 5.33 -39.16 -14.26
N ARG A 299 4.66 -39.27 -15.42
CA ARG A 299 5.30 -39.71 -16.66
C ARG A 299 6.45 -38.80 -17.07
N LEU A 300 6.25 -37.47 -17.02
CA LEU A 300 7.30 -36.51 -17.32
C LEU A 300 8.49 -36.65 -16.36
N LEU A 301 8.21 -36.78 -15.05
CA LEU A 301 9.25 -36.96 -14.04
C LEU A 301 10.07 -38.25 -14.25
N GLU A 302 9.41 -39.36 -14.57
CA GLU A 302 10.09 -40.64 -14.88
C GLU A 302 10.92 -40.57 -16.16
N GLU A 303 10.40 -39.90 -17.20
CA GLU A 303 11.09 -39.71 -18.48
C GLU A 303 12.40 -38.95 -18.26
N ILE A 304 12.32 -37.78 -17.61
CA ILE A 304 13.48 -36.94 -17.29
C ILE A 304 14.50 -37.69 -16.41
N GLY A 305 14.02 -38.47 -15.44
CA GLY A 305 14.87 -39.23 -14.52
C GLY A 305 15.67 -40.36 -15.17
N ARG A 306 15.22 -40.89 -16.32
CA ARG A 306 15.94 -41.92 -17.09
C ARG A 306 16.98 -41.34 -18.04
N GLU A 307 16.85 -40.06 -18.39
CA GLU A 307 17.74 -39.39 -19.31
C GLU A 307 19.01 -38.88 -18.63
N PRO A 308 20.19 -38.98 -19.28
CA PRO A 308 21.36 -38.24 -18.83
C PRO A 308 21.10 -36.73 -18.90
N LYS A 309 21.58 -35.98 -17.90
CA LYS A 309 21.47 -34.51 -17.89
C LYS A 309 22.57 -33.96 -18.79
N MET A 310 22.17 -33.51 -19.98
CA MET A 310 23.09 -32.97 -20.99
C MET A 310 23.14 -31.43 -20.98
N GLN A 311 22.10 -30.79 -20.45
CA GLN A 311 21.92 -29.34 -20.43
C GLN A 311 21.54 -28.90 -19.00
N PRO A 312 21.83 -27.64 -18.61
CA PRO A 312 21.31 -27.09 -17.38
C PRO A 312 19.77 -27.06 -17.38
N ARG A 313 19.18 -27.21 -16.21
CA ARG A 313 17.73 -27.38 -16.03
C ARG A 313 17.20 -26.31 -15.08
N ILE A 314 16.12 -25.64 -15.49
CA ILE A 314 15.39 -24.68 -14.67
C ILE A 314 13.98 -25.24 -14.44
N LEU A 315 13.62 -25.50 -13.19
CA LEU A 315 12.32 -26.05 -12.80
C LEU A 315 11.36 -24.91 -12.41
N PHE A 316 10.14 -24.96 -12.93
CA PHE A 316 9.04 -24.07 -12.57
C PHE A 316 7.88 -24.90 -12.03
N HIS A 317 7.43 -24.59 -10.83
CA HIS A 317 6.27 -25.21 -10.19
C HIS A 317 5.61 -24.23 -9.20
N HIS A 318 4.51 -24.61 -8.56
CA HIS A 318 3.78 -23.68 -7.68
C HIS A 318 4.21 -23.79 -6.23
N VAL A 319 3.83 -24.88 -5.55
CA VAL A 319 4.10 -25.06 -4.11
C VAL A 319 5.58 -25.39 -3.91
N PRO A 320 6.32 -24.66 -3.06
CA PRO A 320 7.76 -24.82 -2.89
C PRO A 320 8.20 -26.22 -2.46
N LEU A 321 9.44 -26.61 -2.76
CA LEU A 321 9.98 -27.89 -2.28
C LEU A 321 10.25 -27.83 -0.77
N TYR A 322 10.20 -29.00 -0.12
CA TYR A 322 10.48 -29.13 1.30
C TYR A 322 11.83 -28.53 1.67
N ARG A 323 11.84 -27.77 2.78
CA ARG A 323 13.01 -27.11 3.36
C ARG A 323 12.87 -27.08 4.88
N ASP A 324 13.97 -27.11 5.60
CA ASP A 324 13.97 -26.89 7.05
C ASP A 324 14.18 -25.39 7.35
N PRO A 325 13.18 -24.66 7.89
CA PRO A 325 13.32 -23.23 8.15
C PRO A 325 14.37 -22.87 9.23
N SER A 326 14.83 -23.85 10.01
CA SER A 326 15.87 -23.67 11.02
C SER A 326 17.29 -23.73 10.43
N GLU A 327 17.46 -24.47 9.34
CA GLU A 327 18.74 -24.67 8.66
C GLU A 327 18.85 -23.86 7.36
N GLN A 328 17.72 -23.63 6.68
CA GLN A 328 17.62 -22.96 5.39
C GLN A 328 16.79 -21.67 5.50
N PRO A 329 17.35 -20.57 6.04
CA PRO A 329 16.65 -19.29 6.10
C PRO A 329 16.52 -18.67 4.70
N CYS A 330 15.35 -18.09 4.42
CA CYS A 330 14.92 -17.48 3.14
C CYS A 330 15.71 -16.27 2.61
N GLY A 331 16.83 -15.92 3.23
CA GLY A 331 17.59 -14.71 2.89
C GLY A 331 16.93 -13.40 3.33
N LYS A 332 17.54 -12.29 2.90
CA LYS A 332 17.25 -10.93 3.42
C LYS A 332 16.01 -10.24 2.84
N TYR A 333 15.46 -10.75 1.74
CA TYR A 333 14.34 -10.11 1.03
C TYR A 333 12.96 -10.60 1.48
N ARG A 334 12.92 -11.62 2.35
CA ARG A 334 11.72 -12.04 3.06
C ARG A 334 11.25 -10.95 4.02
N GLU A 335 9.96 -10.68 4.06
CA GLU A 335 9.36 -9.73 5.02
C GLU A 335 9.06 -10.38 6.37
N SER A 336 8.57 -11.63 6.32
CA SER A 336 8.27 -12.44 7.49
C SER A 336 9.54 -13.01 8.15
N ARG A 337 9.48 -13.27 9.46
CA ARG A 337 10.66 -13.76 10.20
C ARG A 337 11.09 -15.17 9.85
N LYS A 338 10.15 -16.05 9.52
CA LYS A 338 10.40 -17.47 9.25
C LYS A 338 9.52 -17.92 8.08
N PHE A 339 9.98 -18.96 7.39
CA PHE A 339 9.19 -19.71 6.44
C PHE A 339 8.21 -20.63 7.18
N PRO A 340 6.90 -20.62 6.86
CA PRO A 340 5.94 -21.51 7.47
C PRO A 340 6.02 -22.91 6.85
N VAL A 341 6.12 -23.94 7.69
CA VAL A 341 5.89 -25.34 7.26
C VAL A 341 4.57 -25.78 7.87
N ALA A 342 3.52 -25.83 7.07
CA ALA A 342 2.16 -26.11 7.53
C ALA A 342 1.39 -26.97 6.52
N LYS A 343 0.45 -27.76 7.03
CA LYS A 343 -0.47 -28.61 6.27
C LYS A 343 -1.88 -28.42 6.78
N GLY A 344 -2.82 -28.25 5.85
CA GLY A 344 -4.23 -28.05 6.11
C GLY A 344 -5.11 -28.75 5.07
N HIS A 345 -6.42 -28.47 5.12
CA HIS A 345 -7.36 -29.01 4.16
C HIS A 345 -7.13 -28.39 2.76
N GLN A 346 -6.78 -29.22 1.77
CA GLN A 346 -6.45 -28.80 0.40
C GLN A 346 -5.39 -27.68 0.33
N TYR A 347 -4.42 -27.70 1.25
CA TYR A 347 -3.35 -26.71 1.32
C TYR A 347 -2.12 -27.29 2.05
N GLN A 348 -0.93 -27.03 1.52
CA GLN A 348 0.36 -27.24 2.17
C GLN A 348 1.31 -26.14 1.71
N THR A 349 2.18 -25.65 2.59
CA THR A 349 3.16 -24.61 2.24
C THR A 349 4.39 -25.17 1.53
N VAL A 350 4.54 -26.49 1.50
CA VAL A 350 5.64 -27.21 0.84
C VAL A 350 5.16 -28.56 0.31
N ILE A 351 5.82 -29.04 -0.75
CA ILE A 351 5.70 -30.42 -1.22
C ILE A 351 6.26 -31.37 -0.15
N ASP A 352 5.66 -32.56 -0.01
CA ASP A 352 6.09 -33.57 0.97
C ASP A 352 7.60 -33.89 0.82
N PRO A 353 8.34 -34.14 1.92
CA PRO A 353 9.80 -34.30 1.89
C PRO A 353 10.30 -35.38 0.93
N SER A 354 9.64 -36.55 0.91
CA SER A 354 10.03 -37.66 0.04
C SER A 354 9.82 -37.36 -1.43
N LEU A 355 8.72 -36.68 -1.77
CA LEU A 355 8.42 -36.28 -3.14
C LEU A 355 9.35 -35.16 -3.59
N SER A 356 9.66 -34.20 -2.70
CA SER A 356 10.65 -33.15 -2.96
C SER A 356 12.02 -33.73 -3.31
N LEU A 357 12.49 -34.71 -2.53
CA LEU A 357 13.75 -35.40 -2.82
C LEU A 357 13.68 -36.19 -4.13
N GLU A 358 12.58 -36.88 -4.41
CA GLU A 358 12.39 -37.59 -5.68
C GLU A 358 12.48 -36.63 -6.88
N ILE A 359 11.83 -35.47 -6.80
CA ILE A 359 11.86 -34.42 -7.83
C ILE A 359 13.30 -33.95 -8.04
N LEU A 360 14.02 -33.62 -6.97
CA LEU A 360 15.41 -33.16 -7.04
C LEU A 360 16.33 -34.21 -7.68
N GLU A 361 16.25 -35.47 -7.27
CA GLU A 361 17.12 -36.53 -7.77
C GLU A 361 16.83 -36.92 -9.23
N LYS A 362 15.55 -36.88 -9.66
CA LYS A 362 15.18 -37.19 -11.05
C LYS A 362 15.44 -36.03 -12.00
N ILE A 363 14.98 -34.84 -11.64
CA ILE A 363 15.12 -33.66 -12.50
C ILE A 363 16.56 -33.18 -12.52
N ARG A 364 17.25 -33.19 -11.37
CA ARG A 364 18.56 -32.59 -11.18
C ARG A 364 18.60 -31.12 -11.64
N PRO A 365 17.70 -30.25 -11.13
CA PRO A 365 17.65 -28.85 -11.54
C PRO A 365 18.88 -28.09 -11.06
N ASP A 366 19.24 -27.01 -11.74
CA ASP A 366 20.24 -26.03 -11.27
C ASP A 366 19.55 -24.86 -10.56
N TYR A 367 18.39 -24.45 -11.10
CA TYR A 367 17.53 -23.40 -10.55
C TYR A 367 16.08 -23.86 -10.48
N ILE A 368 15.35 -23.37 -9.49
CA ILE A 368 13.94 -23.66 -9.24
C ILE A 368 13.22 -22.35 -8.94
N PHE A 369 12.06 -22.13 -9.56
CA PHE A 369 11.20 -20.99 -9.27
C PHE A 369 9.80 -21.46 -8.87
N SER A 370 9.35 -21.03 -7.69
CA SER A 370 8.07 -21.39 -7.07
C SER A 370 7.24 -20.18 -6.63
N GLY A 371 5.99 -20.37 -6.21
CA GLY A 371 5.06 -19.37 -5.67
C GLY A 371 4.49 -19.80 -4.31
N ASP A 372 3.18 -19.66 -4.09
CA ASP A 372 2.36 -20.11 -2.93
C ASP A 372 2.65 -19.45 -1.57
N ASP A 373 3.91 -19.26 -1.16
CA ASP A 373 4.22 -18.64 0.15
C ASP A 373 3.96 -17.12 0.17
N HIS A 374 3.72 -16.53 -0.99
CA HIS A 374 3.50 -15.10 -1.25
C HIS A 374 4.67 -14.17 -0.89
N ASP A 375 5.58 -14.57 0.00
CA ASP A 375 6.76 -13.83 0.42
C ASP A 375 8.02 -14.44 -0.21
N TYR A 376 9.10 -13.66 -0.25
CA TYR A 376 10.34 -14.09 -0.89
C TYR A 376 11.00 -15.17 -0.05
N CYS A 377 11.51 -16.20 -0.71
CA CYS A 377 12.40 -17.15 -0.08
C CYS A 377 13.42 -17.68 -1.06
N GLU A 378 14.71 -17.50 -0.75
CA GLU A 378 15.80 -18.10 -1.50
C GLU A 378 16.52 -19.12 -0.62
N VAL A 379 16.62 -20.36 -1.10
CA VAL A 379 17.30 -21.46 -0.39
C VAL A 379 18.11 -22.31 -1.37
N VAL A 380 19.11 -23.00 -0.84
CA VAL A 380 19.88 -24.00 -1.59
C VAL A 380 19.45 -25.39 -1.13
N HIS A 381 19.01 -26.22 -2.07
CA HIS A 381 18.73 -27.63 -1.88
C HIS A 381 19.98 -28.44 -2.19
N ARG A 382 20.42 -29.28 -1.25
CA ARG A 382 21.52 -30.23 -1.46
C ARG A 382 20.95 -31.63 -1.49
N TYR A 383 21.24 -32.38 -2.55
CA TYR A 383 20.79 -33.74 -2.76
C TYR A 383 21.95 -34.58 -3.32
N THR A 384 21.75 -35.90 -3.45
CA THR A 384 22.85 -36.84 -3.72
C THR A 384 23.57 -36.53 -5.03
N THR A 385 22.81 -36.14 -6.04
CA THR A 385 23.30 -35.92 -7.41
C THR A 385 23.59 -34.46 -7.74
N GLY A 386 23.48 -33.52 -6.79
CA GLY A 386 23.80 -32.12 -7.01
C GLY A 386 23.24 -31.14 -5.98
N GLU A 387 23.19 -29.88 -6.37
CA GLU A 387 22.53 -28.83 -5.61
C GLU A 387 21.73 -27.94 -6.56
N ALA A 388 20.66 -27.33 -6.04
CA ALA A 388 19.79 -26.43 -6.78
C ALA A 388 19.44 -25.21 -5.94
N VAL A 389 19.40 -24.03 -6.56
CA VAL A 389 18.88 -22.83 -5.91
C VAL A 389 17.38 -22.74 -6.16
N GLU A 390 16.57 -22.64 -5.12
CA GLU A 390 15.14 -22.37 -5.23
C GLU A 390 14.82 -20.95 -4.79
N VAL A 391 14.11 -20.22 -5.66
CA VAL A 391 13.51 -18.92 -5.37
C VAL A 391 11.99 -19.06 -5.36
N THR A 392 11.40 -18.86 -4.20
CA THR A 392 9.96 -18.64 -4.04
C THR A 392 9.66 -17.17 -4.32
N VAL A 393 8.96 -16.92 -5.43
CA VAL A 393 8.64 -15.60 -5.97
C VAL A 393 7.56 -14.93 -5.13
N LYS A 394 7.72 -13.63 -4.85
CA LYS A 394 6.72 -12.86 -4.10
C LYS A 394 5.42 -12.75 -4.89
N SER A 395 4.30 -12.68 -4.18
CA SER A 395 2.99 -12.44 -4.78
C SER A 395 2.97 -11.10 -5.53
N PHE A 396 2.37 -11.14 -6.72
CA PHE A 396 2.08 -9.95 -7.51
C PHE A 396 0.88 -9.15 -6.96
N SER A 397 0.02 -9.83 -6.19
CA SER A 397 -1.21 -9.27 -5.67
C SER A 397 -0.98 -8.38 -4.46
N LEU A 398 -1.81 -7.34 -4.33
CA LEU A 398 -1.82 -6.50 -3.14
C LEU A 398 -2.54 -7.14 -1.94
N ALA A 399 -3.24 -8.26 -2.17
CA ALA A 399 -4.18 -8.83 -1.21
C ALA A 399 -3.61 -9.99 -0.39
N MET A 400 -2.33 -10.32 -0.56
CA MET A 400 -1.72 -11.58 -0.08
C MET A 400 -0.85 -11.45 1.17
N GLY A 401 -1.15 -10.43 1.99
CA GLY A 401 -0.56 -10.30 3.33
C GLY A 401 0.88 -9.79 3.37
N ILE A 402 1.49 -9.51 2.22
CA ILE A 402 2.81 -8.88 2.11
C ILE A 402 2.71 -7.37 1.92
N LYS A 403 3.72 -6.63 2.38
CA LYS A 403 3.78 -5.17 2.26
C LYS A 403 4.39 -4.72 0.94
N TYR A 404 5.25 -5.54 0.34
CA TYR A 404 5.96 -5.21 -0.89
C TYR A 404 5.76 -6.28 -1.97
N PRO A 405 4.63 -6.27 -2.70
CA PRO A 405 4.45 -7.10 -3.88
C PRO A 405 5.58 -6.90 -4.89
N ALA A 406 5.94 -7.95 -5.61
CA ALA A 406 7.08 -7.94 -6.54
C ALA A 406 6.88 -8.94 -7.68
N VAL A 407 7.83 -8.93 -8.60
CA VAL A 407 8.04 -9.93 -9.65
C VAL A 407 9.49 -10.39 -9.59
N GLU A 408 9.78 -11.57 -10.13
CA GLU A 408 11.16 -12.01 -10.34
C GLU A 408 11.54 -11.81 -11.81
N LEU A 409 12.69 -11.18 -12.05
CA LEU A 409 13.25 -10.97 -13.38
C LEU A 409 14.28 -12.05 -13.63
N LEU A 410 14.03 -12.94 -14.58
CA LEU A 410 14.92 -14.04 -14.95
C LEU A 410 15.57 -13.74 -16.30
N SER A 411 16.88 -13.92 -16.38
CA SER A 411 17.66 -13.88 -17.62
C SER A 411 18.37 -15.21 -17.82
N VAL A 412 18.16 -15.81 -18.98
CA VAL A 412 18.80 -17.06 -19.39
C VAL A 412 19.75 -16.77 -20.55
N GLY A 413 21.05 -16.79 -20.28
CA GLY A 413 22.11 -16.67 -21.28
C GLY A 413 22.44 -18.01 -21.94
N GLU A 414 23.42 -18.04 -22.84
CA GLU A 414 23.85 -19.30 -23.48
C GLU A 414 24.48 -20.26 -22.45
N ALA A 415 24.06 -21.52 -22.48
CA ALA A 415 24.58 -22.54 -21.57
C ALA A 415 26.11 -22.68 -21.67
N GLY A 416 26.78 -22.72 -20.50
CA GLY A 416 28.24 -22.78 -20.40
C GLY A 416 28.96 -21.43 -20.49
N GLY A 417 28.23 -20.33 -20.73
CA GLY A 417 28.76 -18.97 -20.60
C GLY A 417 28.88 -18.51 -19.14
N ASP A 418 29.67 -17.46 -18.93
CA ASP A 418 29.72 -16.76 -17.64
C ASP A 418 28.32 -16.20 -17.32
N ALA A 419 27.80 -16.49 -16.12
CA ALA A 419 26.45 -16.10 -15.69
C ALA A 419 25.30 -16.59 -16.59
N ALA A 420 25.34 -17.87 -17.01
CA ALA A 420 24.32 -18.50 -17.86
C ALA A 420 22.87 -18.35 -17.36
N VAL A 421 22.66 -18.20 -16.05
CA VAL A 421 21.36 -17.85 -15.46
C VAL A 421 21.59 -16.75 -14.42
N ALA A 422 20.80 -15.69 -14.51
CA ALA A 422 20.77 -14.61 -13.53
C ALA A 422 19.33 -14.23 -13.21
N TYR A 423 19.05 -13.87 -11.95
CA TYR A 423 17.73 -13.42 -11.53
C TYR A 423 17.80 -12.26 -10.55
N SER A 424 16.74 -11.46 -10.48
CA SER A 424 16.63 -10.37 -9.51
C SER A 424 15.18 -10.02 -9.19
N LEU A 425 14.95 -9.67 -7.92
CA LEU A 425 13.66 -9.22 -7.42
C LEU A 425 13.37 -7.77 -7.84
N CYS A 426 12.20 -7.52 -8.43
CA CYS A 426 11.72 -6.20 -8.82
C CYS A 426 10.44 -5.85 -8.05
N TYR A 427 10.52 -4.89 -7.12
CA TYR A 427 9.38 -4.47 -6.30
C TYR A 427 8.38 -3.61 -7.07
N LEU A 428 7.10 -3.83 -6.79
CA LEU A 428 6.00 -3.00 -7.25
C LEU A 428 5.76 -1.82 -6.28
N GLY A 429 4.90 -0.88 -6.72
CA GLY A 429 4.45 0.21 -5.86
C GLY A 429 3.78 -0.31 -4.59
N ARG A 430 4.09 0.26 -3.43
CA ARG A 430 3.51 -0.22 -2.16
C ARG A 430 1.96 -0.08 -2.17
N PRO A 431 1.22 -1.15 -1.82
CA PRO A 431 -0.24 -1.10 -1.73
C PRO A 431 -0.78 0.03 -0.84
N PHE A 432 -1.97 0.51 -1.18
CA PHE A 432 -2.79 1.46 -0.41
C PHE A 432 -2.18 2.86 -0.17
N ARG A 433 -0.99 3.18 -0.71
CA ARG A 433 -0.42 4.54 -0.64
C ARG A 433 -1.31 5.56 -1.33
N ASP A 434 -1.90 5.18 -2.45
CA ASP A 434 -2.86 5.97 -3.20
C ASP A 434 -4.13 6.23 -2.37
N ILE A 435 -4.70 5.18 -1.77
CA ILE A 435 -5.88 5.30 -0.89
C ILE A 435 -5.58 6.22 0.30
N ALA A 436 -4.45 6.03 0.99
CA ALA A 436 -4.06 6.88 2.11
C ALA A 436 -3.93 8.35 1.69
N ALA A 437 -3.30 8.62 0.53
CA ALA A 437 -3.17 9.97 -0.01
C ALA A 437 -4.53 10.57 -0.39
N TYR A 438 -5.43 9.79 -0.99
CA TYR A 438 -6.78 10.23 -1.31
C TYR A 438 -7.59 10.56 -0.05
N VAL A 439 -7.48 9.75 1.01
CA VAL A 439 -8.15 10.02 2.28
C VAL A 439 -7.61 11.30 2.91
N VAL A 440 -6.30 11.49 2.96
CA VAL A 440 -5.68 12.73 3.48
C VAL A 440 -6.13 13.95 2.66
N ALA A 441 -6.12 13.85 1.34
CA ALA A 441 -6.61 14.90 0.45
C ALA A 441 -8.10 15.20 0.68
N ALA A 442 -8.93 14.17 0.84
CA ALA A 442 -10.36 14.32 1.11
C ALA A 442 -10.62 15.00 2.46
N VAL A 443 -9.89 14.63 3.52
CA VAL A 443 -10.00 15.28 4.83
C VAL A 443 -9.56 16.74 4.75
N ALA A 444 -8.40 17.02 4.13
CA ALA A 444 -7.92 18.39 3.95
C ALA A 444 -8.91 19.25 3.16
N ASN A 445 -9.48 18.67 2.11
CA ASN A 445 -10.50 19.31 1.28
C ASN A 445 -11.79 19.58 2.08
N GLY A 446 -12.29 18.59 2.83
CA GLY A 446 -13.45 18.75 3.70
C GLY A 446 -13.26 19.83 4.76
N LEU A 447 -12.09 19.88 5.40
CA LEU A 447 -11.73 20.95 6.34
C LEU A 447 -11.68 22.32 5.66
N TRP A 448 -11.12 22.41 4.45
CA TRP A 448 -11.10 23.64 3.66
C TRP A 448 -12.52 24.11 3.31
N LEU A 449 -13.42 23.22 2.90
CA LEU A 449 -14.82 23.54 2.64
C LEU A 449 -15.53 24.04 3.91
N LEU A 450 -15.45 23.30 5.02
CA LEU A 450 -16.04 23.71 6.30
C LEU A 450 -15.55 25.09 6.73
N TRP A 451 -14.25 25.33 6.61
CA TRP A 451 -13.61 26.60 6.95
C TRP A 451 -14.05 27.75 6.03
N SER A 452 -14.29 27.47 4.74
CA SER A 452 -14.71 28.44 3.71
C SER A 452 -16.18 28.84 3.79
N PHE A 453 -17.04 27.96 4.33
CA PHE A 453 -18.48 28.20 4.50
C PHE A 453 -18.90 28.54 5.93
N ALA A 454 -17.95 28.68 6.85
CA ALA A 454 -18.21 29.17 8.21
C ALA A 454 -18.45 30.70 8.22
N ASP A 455 -19.67 31.12 8.57
CA ASP A 455 -20.01 32.53 8.75
C ASP A 455 -19.52 33.04 10.12
N ARG A 456 -18.41 33.77 10.09
CA ARG A 456 -17.79 34.35 11.29
C ARG A 456 -18.39 35.69 11.69
N ARG A 457 -19.34 36.24 10.92
CA ARG A 457 -20.00 37.52 11.26
C ARG A 457 -21.16 37.34 12.24
N SER A 458 -21.72 36.13 12.34
CA SER A 458 -22.96 35.84 13.09
C SER A 458 -22.80 34.76 14.17
N GLY A 459 -21.57 34.56 14.68
CA GLY A 459 -21.29 33.58 15.73
C GLY A 459 -20.92 32.17 15.24
N ALA A 460 -20.20 32.06 14.13
CA ALA A 460 -19.73 30.79 13.54
C ALA A 460 -20.88 29.84 13.14
N LYS A 461 -21.87 30.35 12.39
CA LYS A 461 -22.91 29.51 11.77
C LYS A 461 -22.43 29.00 10.42
N LEU A 462 -22.67 27.73 10.10
CA LEU A 462 -22.29 27.13 8.83
C LEU A 462 -23.41 27.33 7.78
N ASP A 463 -23.07 27.79 6.57
CA ASP A 463 -24.02 27.85 5.44
C ASP A 463 -24.21 26.46 4.82
N PHE A 464 -24.98 25.61 5.51
CA PHE A 464 -25.22 24.21 5.14
C PHE A 464 -25.78 24.02 3.72
N PRO A 465 -26.80 24.77 3.25
CA PRO A 465 -27.35 24.57 1.91
C PRO A 465 -26.36 24.88 0.79
N ARG A 466 -25.47 25.85 1.01
CA ARG A 466 -24.43 26.18 0.04
C ARG A 466 -23.30 25.18 0.09
N LEU A 467 -22.82 24.82 1.28
CA LEU A 467 -21.82 23.76 1.46
C LEU A 467 -22.24 22.46 0.77
N LEU A 468 -23.47 21.99 1.00
CA LEU A 468 -23.98 20.75 0.42
C LEU A 468 -23.96 20.77 -1.11
N ARG A 469 -24.37 21.88 -1.74
CA ARG A 469 -24.33 22.04 -3.20
C ARG A 469 -22.91 21.99 -3.75
N TYR A 470 -21.95 22.64 -3.09
CA TYR A 470 -20.55 22.62 -3.50
C TYR A 470 -19.94 21.23 -3.34
N THR A 471 -20.14 20.58 -2.19
CA THR A 471 -19.65 19.22 -1.94
C THR A 471 -20.20 18.24 -2.97
N ALA A 472 -21.47 18.35 -3.35
CA ALA A 472 -22.07 17.46 -4.35
C ALA A 472 -21.42 17.62 -5.75
N VAL A 473 -21.25 18.87 -6.21
CA VAL A 473 -20.61 19.17 -7.51
C VAL A 473 -19.16 18.71 -7.52
N GLU A 474 -18.42 19.02 -6.44
CA GLU A 474 -17.02 18.64 -6.31
C GLU A 474 -16.85 17.12 -6.23
N PHE A 475 -17.68 16.42 -5.46
CA PHE A 475 -17.67 14.98 -5.38
C PHE A 475 -17.92 14.33 -6.75
N ALA A 476 -18.89 14.86 -7.51
CA ALA A 476 -19.15 14.40 -8.87
C ALA A 476 -17.95 14.63 -9.80
N ALA A 477 -17.30 15.81 -9.73
CA ALA A 477 -16.12 16.13 -10.53
C ALA A 477 -14.90 15.27 -10.18
N VAL A 478 -14.61 15.08 -8.88
CA VAL A 478 -13.51 14.22 -8.41
C VAL A 478 -13.73 12.77 -8.83
N THR A 479 -14.96 12.28 -8.69
CA THR A 479 -15.34 10.93 -9.14
C THR A 479 -15.17 10.80 -10.66
N PHE A 480 -15.63 11.78 -11.43
CA PHE A 480 -15.48 11.79 -12.88
C PHE A 480 -14.01 11.80 -13.33
N MET A 481 -13.16 12.63 -12.70
CA MET A 481 -11.71 12.67 -12.97
C MET A 481 -11.03 11.33 -12.70
N TYR A 482 -11.38 10.66 -11.59
CA TYR A 482 -10.86 9.34 -11.27
C TYR A 482 -11.19 8.32 -12.37
N TRP A 483 -12.42 8.32 -12.87
CA TRP A 483 -12.86 7.40 -13.92
C TRP A 483 -12.31 7.72 -15.31
N ILE A 484 -12.00 8.98 -15.63
CA ILE A 484 -11.33 9.33 -16.91
C ILE A 484 -9.87 8.89 -16.92
N ILE A 485 -9.19 9.02 -15.78
CA ILE A 485 -7.75 8.72 -15.70
C ILE A 485 -7.49 7.22 -15.75
N LYS A 486 -8.41 6.42 -15.19
CA LYS A 486 -8.40 4.96 -15.28
C LYS A 486 -8.76 4.48 -16.68
#